data_AF-A0A094HKF7-F1
#
_entry.id   AF-A0A094HKF7-F1
#
_cell.length_a   1.000
_cell.length_b   1.000
_cell.length_c   1.000
_cell.angle_alpha   90.00
_cell.angle_beta   90.00
_cell.angle_gamma   90.00
#
_symmetry.space_group_name_H-M   'P 1'
#
loop_
_entity.id
_entity.type
_entity.pdbx_description
1 polymer ?
#
loop_
_entity_poly.entity_id
_entity_poly.type
_entity_poly.pdbx_seq_one_letter_code
_entity_poly.pdbx_strand_id
1 'polypeptide(L)'
;MESGLASQFVPQEPQPTFMTKAFITALADVRILVGAAAIILPLPAASLFGLPIASASRGIGQFYGARELAIGGLLFASYNSYMKLTKQDGVPLKVTREATNATIVERKEALKNVLWTCLLVDTIDLGCIAVSAFRGEAGIRALWMGGGAGVAGAVFAASALRAL
;
A
#
# COMPACT_ATOMS: atom_id res chain seq x y z
N MET A 1 51.39 7.89 16.82
CA MET A 1 50.81 6.98 15.82
C MET A 1 49.32 6.92 16.06
N GLU A 2 48.60 7.69 15.27
CA GLU A 2 47.16 7.60 15.13
C GLU A 2 46.78 6.24 14.53
N SER A 3 45.77 5.60 15.07
CA SER A 3 44.82 4.85 14.24
C SER A 3 43.47 4.93 14.93
N GLY A 4 42.69 5.90 14.46
CA GLY A 4 41.33 6.13 14.92
C GLY A 4 40.51 4.87 14.74
N LEU A 5 39.98 4.36 15.85
CA LEU A 5 38.76 3.58 15.86
C LEU A 5 37.63 4.53 15.46
N ALA A 6 37.58 4.84 14.17
CA ALA A 6 36.37 5.33 13.54
C ALA A 6 35.33 4.24 13.79
N SER A 7 34.55 4.43 14.86
CA SER A 7 33.21 3.91 15.00
C SER A 7 32.53 4.21 13.67
N GLN A 8 32.55 3.22 12.77
CA GLN A 8 31.87 3.27 11.50
C GLN A 8 30.39 3.34 11.85
N PHE A 9 29.92 4.56 12.01
CA PHE A 9 28.52 4.93 12.09
C PHE A 9 27.83 4.15 10.98
N VAL A 10 27.12 3.10 11.38
CA VAL A 10 26.13 2.47 10.54
C VAL A 10 25.20 3.62 10.17
N PRO A 11 24.95 3.92 8.88
CA PRO A 11 23.75 4.64 8.51
C PRO A 11 22.63 3.68 8.93
N GLN A 12 22.17 3.83 10.16
CA GLN A 12 20.98 3.15 10.64
C GLN A 12 19.89 3.76 9.77
N GLU A 13 19.50 3.07 8.69
CA GLU A 13 18.37 3.53 7.91
C GLU A 13 17.23 3.76 8.90
N PRO A 14 16.63 4.96 8.91
CA PRO A 14 15.64 5.30 9.91
C PRO A 14 14.55 4.23 9.86
N GLN A 15 14.39 3.49 10.96
CA GLN A 15 13.30 2.54 11.07
C GLN A 15 12.01 3.28 10.73
N PRO A 16 11.09 2.66 9.95
CA PRO A 16 9.86 3.31 9.56
C PRO A 16 9.18 3.84 10.82
N THR A 17 8.90 5.14 10.82
CA THR A 17 8.28 5.80 11.98
C THR A 17 6.97 5.10 12.33
N PHE A 18 6.50 5.26 13.57
CA PHE A 18 5.18 4.73 13.97
C PHE A 18 4.08 5.11 12.97
N MET A 19 4.14 6.35 12.44
CA MET A 19 3.21 6.85 11.43
C MET A 19 3.36 6.13 10.08
N THR A 20 4.58 5.91 9.60
CA THR A 20 4.85 5.15 8.36
C THR A 20 4.28 3.73 8.45
N LYS A 21 4.51 3.06 9.59
CA LYS A 21 3.92 1.74 9.86
C LYS A 21 2.40 1.80 9.83
N ALA A 22 1.79 2.76 10.53
CA ALA A 22 0.35 2.92 10.58
C ALA A 22 -0.25 3.12 9.18
N PHE A 23 0.36 3.95 8.34
CA PHE A 23 -0.11 4.17 6.97
C PHE A 23 -0.04 2.91 6.10
N ILE A 24 1.09 2.19 6.13
CA ILE A 24 1.25 0.99 5.31
C ILE A 24 0.28 -0.12 5.74
N THR A 25 0.15 -0.34 7.05
CA THR A 25 -0.74 -1.38 7.60
C THR A 25 -2.21 -1.03 7.38
N ALA A 26 -2.63 0.21 7.64
CA ALA A 26 -4.00 0.65 7.37
C ALA A 26 -4.34 0.53 5.87
N LEU A 27 -3.43 0.91 4.97
CA LEU A 27 -3.65 0.79 3.53
C LEU A 27 -3.80 -0.69 3.12
N ALA A 28 -2.97 -1.58 3.65
CA ALA A 28 -3.06 -3.01 3.37
C ALA A 28 -4.39 -3.61 3.89
N ASP A 29 -4.75 -3.33 5.14
CA ASP A 29 -5.95 -3.86 5.78
C ASP A 29 -7.23 -3.40 5.06
N VAL A 30 -7.32 -2.10 4.73
CA VAL A 30 -8.48 -1.56 4.01
C VAL A 30 -8.62 -2.22 2.64
N ARG A 31 -7.52 -2.36 1.87
CA ARG A 31 -7.57 -3.01 0.56
C ARG A 31 -7.97 -4.48 0.65
N ILE A 32 -7.46 -5.21 1.63
CA ILE A 32 -7.84 -6.60 1.87
C ILE A 32 -9.34 -6.70 2.23
N LEU A 33 -9.82 -5.87 3.14
CA LEU A 33 -11.21 -5.89 3.59
C LEU A 33 -12.18 -5.48 2.49
N VAL A 34 -11.92 -4.37 1.80
CA VAL A 34 -12.74 -3.90 0.68
C VAL A 34 -12.69 -4.91 -0.47
N GLY A 35 -11.51 -5.46 -0.76
CA GLY A 35 -11.32 -6.48 -1.78
C GLY A 35 -12.12 -7.75 -1.51
N ALA A 36 -11.99 -8.31 -0.31
CA ALA A 36 -12.74 -9.47 0.12
C ALA A 36 -14.26 -9.22 0.12
N ALA A 37 -14.70 -8.06 0.62
CA ALA A 37 -16.11 -7.67 0.61
C ALA A 37 -16.67 -7.57 -0.81
N ALA A 38 -15.92 -6.99 -1.76
CA ALA A 38 -16.35 -6.86 -3.15
C ALA A 38 -16.36 -8.19 -3.92
N ILE A 39 -15.56 -9.19 -3.50
CA ILE A 39 -15.62 -10.55 -4.07
C ILE A 39 -16.86 -11.30 -3.59
N ILE A 40 -17.12 -11.29 -2.28
CA ILE A 40 -18.20 -12.07 -1.64
C ILE A 40 -19.56 -11.40 -1.83
N LEU A 41 -19.60 -10.07 -1.64
CA LEU A 41 -20.81 -9.25 -1.63
C LEU A 41 -20.65 -8.02 -2.56
N PRO A 42 -20.42 -8.21 -3.87
CA PRO A 42 -20.17 -7.12 -4.82
C PRO A 42 -21.26 -6.04 -4.85
N LEU A 43 -22.55 -6.42 -4.80
CA LEU A 43 -23.65 -5.45 -4.84
C LEU A 43 -23.79 -4.66 -3.53
N PRO A 44 -23.80 -5.31 -2.34
CA PRO A 44 -23.75 -4.57 -1.07
C PRO A 44 -22.50 -3.69 -0.92
N ALA A 45 -21.32 -4.20 -1.31
CA ALA A 45 -20.08 -3.45 -1.27
C ALA A 45 -20.18 -2.18 -2.14
N ALA A 46 -20.63 -2.32 -3.39
CA ALA A 46 -20.85 -1.19 -4.28
C ALA A 46 -21.85 -0.17 -3.70
N SER A 47 -22.93 -0.65 -3.09
CA SER A 47 -23.93 0.21 -2.45
C SER A 47 -23.37 1.00 -1.26
N LEU A 48 -22.42 0.47 -0.49
CA LEU A 48 -21.76 1.22 0.59
C LEU A 48 -21.08 2.47 0.07
N PHE A 49 -20.41 2.33 -1.08
CA PHE A 49 -19.73 3.41 -1.80
C PHE A 49 -20.67 4.20 -2.72
N GLY A 50 -21.98 3.92 -2.74
CA GLY A 50 -22.94 4.61 -3.61
C GLY A 50 -22.69 4.41 -5.11
N LEU A 51 -22.00 3.34 -5.49
CA LEU A 51 -21.70 3.02 -6.88
C LEU A 51 -22.92 2.33 -7.54
N PRO A 52 -23.39 2.82 -8.69
CA PRO A 52 -24.55 2.24 -9.38
C PRO A 52 -24.13 0.99 -10.16
N ILE A 53 -23.89 -0.12 -9.46
CA ILE A 53 -23.56 -1.41 -10.10
C ILE A 53 -24.85 -2.19 -10.33
N ALA A 54 -25.17 -2.46 -11.61
CA ALA A 54 -26.26 -3.34 -11.99
C ALA A 54 -25.94 -4.80 -11.62
N SER A 55 -26.98 -5.61 -11.37
CA SER A 55 -26.80 -7.04 -11.07
C SER A 55 -26.07 -7.80 -12.19
N ALA A 56 -26.26 -7.39 -13.45
CA ALA A 56 -25.59 -7.96 -14.62
C ALA A 56 -24.07 -7.66 -14.66
N SER A 57 -23.61 -6.60 -13.98
CA SER A 57 -22.18 -6.23 -13.92
C SER A 57 -21.50 -6.70 -12.63
N ARG A 58 -22.08 -7.68 -11.93
CA ARG A 58 -21.51 -8.26 -10.70
C ARG A 58 -20.06 -8.70 -10.86
N GLY A 59 -19.71 -9.28 -12.00
CA GLY A 59 -18.35 -9.72 -12.31
C GLY A 59 -17.33 -8.58 -12.24
N ILE A 60 -17.71 -7.36 -12.64
CA ILE A 60 -16.83 -6.17 -12.58
C ILE A 60 -16.49 -5.84 -11.13
N GLY A 61 -17.49 -5.90 -10.22
CA GLY A 61 -17.27 -5.71 -8.79
C GLY A 61 -16.33 -6.76 -8.18
N GLN A 62 -16.42 -8.01 -8.63
CA GLN A 62 -15.54 -9.08 -8.17
C GLN A 62 -14.11 -8.95 -8.71
N PHE A 63 -13.95 -8.49 -9.96
CA PHE A 63 -12.63 -8.17 -10.52
C PHE A 63 -11.97 -7.01 -9.77
N TYR A 64 -12.72 -5.95 -9.48
CA TYR A 64 -12.25 -4.87 -8.61
C TYR A 64 -11.84 -5.42 -7.25
N GLY A 65 -12.68 -6.26 -6.63
CA GLY A 65 -12.37 -6.88 -5.36
C GLY A 65 -11.10 -7.75 -5.37
N ALA A 66 -10.89 -8.53 -6.42
CA ALA A 66 -9.69 -9.35 -6.60
C ALA A 66 -8.41 -8.50 -6.74
N ARG A 67 -8.48 -7.39 -7.49
CA ARG A 67 -7.39 -6.40 -7.59
C ARG A 67 -7.04 -5.85 -6.22
N GLU A 68 -8.03 -5.36 -5.47
CA GLU A 68 -7.80 -4.76 -4.15
C GLU A 68 -7.22 -5.77 -3.17
N LEU A 69 -7.76 -6.99 -3.15
CA LEU A 69 -7.25 -8.07 -2.29
C LEU A 69 -5.80 -8.45 -2.65
N ALA A 70 -5.48 -8.54 -3.94
CA ALA A 70 -4.14 -8.88 -4.40
C ALA A 70 -3.12 -7.79 -4.04
N ILE A 71 -3.44 -6.52 -4.29
CA ILE A 71 -2.57 -5.39 -3.96
C ILE A 71 -2.39 -5.27 -2.44
N GLY A 72 -3.49 -5.37 -1.67
CA GLY A 72 -3.43 -5.34 -0.21
C GLY A 72 -2.61 -6.49 0.39
N GLY A 73 -2.80 -7.70 -0.11
CA GLY A 73 -2.02 -8.88 0.30
C GLY A 73 -0.54 -8.75 -0.04
N LEU A 74 -0.22 -8.23 -1.23
CA LEU A 74 1.15 -7.97 -1.65
C LEU A 74 1.81 -6.88 -0.79
N LEU A 75 1.08 -5.81 -0.46
CA LEU A 75 1.58 -4.74 0.41
C LEU A 75 1.89 -5.27 1.82
N PHE A 76 0.99 -6.07 2.39
CA PHE A 76 1.18 -6.73 3.68
C PHE A 76 2.39 -7.67 3.66
N ALA A 77 2.55 -8.48 2.61
CA ALA A 77 3.65 -9.42 2.47
C ALA A 77 5.01 -8.70 2.33
N SER A 78 5.07 -7.67 1.49
CA SER A 78 6.29 -6.85 1.29
C SER A 78 6.68 -6.12 2.56
N TYR A 79 5.71 -5.53 3.28
CA TYR A 79 5.96 -4.85 4.56
C TYR A 79 6.51 -5.81 5.63
N ASN A 80 5.87 -6.97 5.80
CA ASN A 80 6.35 -7.97 6.76
C ASN A 80 7.73 -8.52 6.40
N SER A 81 8.01 -8.70 5.11
CA SER A 81 9.33 -9.14 4.64
C SER A 81 10.42 -8.11 4.93
N TYR A 82 10.12 -6.82 4.74
CA TYR A 82 11.00 -5.72 5.12
C TYR A 82 11.25 -5.67 6.64
N MET A 83 10.18 -5.78 7.45
CA MET A 83 10.28 -5.71 8.92
C MET A 83 10.92 -6.94 9.58
N LYS A 84 10.86 -8.13 8.97
CA LYS A 84 11.54 -9.32 9.51
C LYS A 84 13.06 -9.17 9.53
N LEU A 85 13.62 -8.44 8.57
CA LEU A 85 15.07 -8.31 8.43
C LEU A 85 15.64 -7.20 9.33
N THR A 86 14.85 -6.17 9.63
CA THR A 86 15.24 -5.08 10.55
C THR A 86 15.32 -5.50 12.03
N LYS A 87 14.84 -6.70 12.38
CA LYS A 87 14.88 -7.27 13.74
C LYS A 87 15.98 -8.33 13.93
N GLN A 88 16.75 -8.66 12.90
CA GLN A 88 17.80 -9.67 12.98
C GLN A 88 19.10 -9.03 13.49
N ASP A 89 19.12 -8.71 14.80
CA ASP A 89 20.21 -8.03 15.53
C ASP A 89 21.43 -8.92 15.83
N GLY A 90 21.89 -9.71 14.86
CA GLY A 90 23.17 -10.42 14.95
C GLY A 90 24.24 -9.65 14.19
N VAL A 91 25.38 -9.31 14.83
CA VAL A 91 26.52 -8.67 14.15
C VAL A 91 26.97 -9.56 12.98
N PRO A 92 26.73 -9.18 11.72
CA PRO A 92 27.10 -10.02 10.59
C PRO A 92 28.62 -9.93 10.38
N LEU A 93 29.26 -11.06 10.10
CA LEU A 93 30.60 -11.10 9.54
C LEU A 93 30.63 -10.28 8.23
N LYS A 94 31.80 -9.75 7.85
CA LYS A 94 31.93 -8.82 6.70
C LYS A 94 31.32 -9.37 5.39
N VAL A 95 31.40 -10.68 5.18
CA VAL A 95 30.83 -11.40 4.02
C VAL A 95 29.31 -11.54 4.11
N THR A 96 28.76 -11.76 5.31
CA THR A 96 27.29 -11.76 5.51
C THR A 96 26.71 -10.36 5.48
N ARG A 97 27.48 -9.32 5.80
CA ARG A 97 27.03 -7.92 5.79
C ARG A 97 26.65 -7.42 4.40
N GLU A 98 27.43 -7.72 3.37
CA GLU A 98 27.11 -7.31 1.99
C GLU A 98 25.86 -8.00 1.47
N ALA A 99 25.70 -9.30 1.73
CA ALA A 99 24.51 -10.05 1.39
C ALA A 99 23.27 -9.53 2.15
N THR A 100 23.39 -9.25 3.46
CA THR A 100 22.32 -8.66 4.27
C THR A 100 21.91 -7.29 3.71
N ASN A 101 22.87 -6.41 3.41
CA ASN A 101 22.58 -5.09 2.85
C ASN A 101 21.86 -5.19 1.50
N ALA A 102 22.30 -6.07 0.60
CA ALA A 102 21.64 -6.29 -0.69
C ALA A 102 20.17 -6.75 -0.49
N THR A 103 19.92 -7.66 0.44
CA THR A 103 18.55 -8.12 0.73
C THR A 103 17.67 -7.04 1.37
N ILE A 104 18.22 -6.12 2.16
CA ILE A 104 17.48 -4.97 2.70
C ILE A 104 17.03 -4.06 1.56
N VAL A 105 17.96 -3.71 0.66
CA VAL A 105 17.69 -2.85 -0.50
C VAL A 105 16.63 -3.46 -1.40
N GLU A 106 16.75 -4.75 -1.73
CA GLU A 106 15.78 -5.47 -2.56
C GLU A 106 14.37 -5.46 -1.94
N ARG A 107 14.25 -5.76 -0.64
CA ARG A 107 12.95 -5.78 0.05
C ARG A 107 12.34 -4.40 0.21
N LYS A 108 13.19 -3.38 0.45
CA LYS A 108 12.77 -1.98 0.49
C LYS A 108 12.24 -1.54 -0.87
N GLU A 109 12.93 -1.89 -1.95
CA GLU A 109 12.50 -1.58 -3.31
C GLU A 109 11.20 -2.30 -3.67
N ALA A 110 11.05 -3.58 -3.28
CA ALA A 110 9.80 -4.31 -3.42
C ALA A 110 8.65 -3.60 -2.70
N LEU A 111 8.85 -3.14 -1.47
CA LEU A 111 7.83 -2.36 -0.72
C LEU A 111 7.50 -1.03 -1.43
N LYS A 112 8.51 -0.30 -1.91
CA LYS A 112 8.31 0.95 -2.67
C LYS A 112 7.51 0.71 -3.94
N ASN A 113 7.82 -0.34 -4.70
CA ASN A 113 7.12 -0.68 -5.93
C ASN A 113 5.63 -0.98 -5.68
N VAL A 114 5.31 -1.66 -4.58
CA VAL A 114 3.91 -1.92 -4.21
C VAL A 114 3.20 -0.63 -3.77
N LEU A 115 3.86 0.25 -3.03
CA LEU A 115 3.29 1.55 -2.65
C LEU A 115 3.06 2.47 -3.87
N TRP A 116 3.98 2.47 -4.83
CA TRP A 116 3.77 3.15 -6.12
C TRP A 116 2.59 2.56 -6.89
N THR A 117 2.44 1.24 -6.88
CA THR A 117 1.29 0.56 -7.47
C THR A 117 -0.01 1.01 -6.81
N CYS A 118 -0.05 1.10 -5.48
CA CYS A 118 -1.20 1.63 -4.75
C CYS A 118 -1.52 3.06 -5.17
N LEU A 119 -0.52 3.95 -5.19
CA LEU A 119 -0.70 5.35 -5.55
C LEU A 119 -1.22 5.53 -6.98
N LEU A 120 -0.66 4.77 -7.93
CA LEU A 120 -1.11 4.77 -9.33
C LEU A 120 -2.57 4.31 -9.45
N VAL A 121 -2.90 3.21 -8.79
CA VAL A 121 -4.25 2.64 -8.72
C VAL A 121 -5.25 3.65 -8.16
N ASP A 122 -4.94 4.27 -7.02
CA ASP A 122 -5.82 5.24 -6.37
C ASP A 122 -6.03 6.48 -7.25
N THR A 123 -4.97 6.93 -7.93
CA THR A 123 -5.03 8.05 -8.87
C THR A 123 -5.95 7.74 -10.06
N ILE A 124 -5.86 6.54 -10.62
CA ILE A 124 -6.73 6.08 -11.70
C ILE A 124 -8.18 6.03 -11.22
N ASP A 125 -8.42 5.43 -10.06
CA ASP A 125 -9.76 5.28 -9.48
C ASP A 125 -10.41 6.66 -9.22
N LEU A 126 -9.64 7.62 -8.68
CA LEU A 126 -10.07 9.01 -8.53
C LEU A 126 -10.41 9.68 -9.86
N GLY A 127 -9.59 9.47 -10.89
CA GLY A 127 -9.84 9.96 -12.24
C GLY A 127 -11.15 9.41 -12.82
N CYS A 128 -11.41 8.11 -12.64
CA CYS A 128 -12.66 7.48 -13.05
C CYS A 128 -13.87 8.06 -12.31
N ILE A 129 -13.79 8.23 -10.98
CA ILE A 129 -14.86 8.83 -10.17
C ILE A 129 -15.13 10.26 -10.62
N ALA A 130 -14.09 11.06 -10.86
CA ALA A 130 -14.23 12.43 -11.34
C ALA A 130 -14.93 12.48 -12.71
N VAL A 131 -14.52 11.64 -13.66
CA VAL A 131 -15.17 11.55 -14.98
C VAL A 131 -16.63 11.14 -14.87
N SER A 132 -16.96 10.12 -14.06
CA SER A 132 -18.35 9.71 -13.84
C SER A 132 -19.18 10.79 -13.14
N ALA A 133 -18.58 11.58 -12.24
CA ALA A 133 -19.24 12.73 -11.62
C ALA A 133 -19.54 13.83 -12.65
N PHE A 134 -18.59 14.16 -13.53
CA PHE A 134 -18.80 15.13 -14.62
C PHE A 134 -19.89 14.69 -15.59
N ARG A 135 -20.05 13.38 -15.82
CA ARG A 135 -21.11 12.82 -16.65
C ARG A 135 -22.46 12.70 -15.95
N GLY A 136 -22.54 13.01 -14.65
CA GLY A 136 -23.76 12.82 -13.85
C GLY A 136 -24.09 11.35 -13.54
N GLU A 137 -23.15 10.44 -13.79
CA GLU A 137 -23.30 8.99 -13.55
C GLU A 137 -22.98 8.62 -12.09
N ALA A 138 -22.21 9.46 -11.38
CA ALA A 138 -21.88 9.26 -9.97
C ALA A 138 -22.65 10.24 -9.07
N GLY A 139 -23.39 9.69 -8.11
CA GLY A 139 -24.07 10.49 -7.09
C GLY A 139 -23.10 11.06 -6.04
N ILE A 140 -23.56 12.02 -5.26
CA ILE A 140 -22.75 12.70 -4.24
C ILE A 140 -22.12 11.73 -3.22
N ARG A 141 -22.82 10.63 -2.91
CA ARG A 141 -22.31 9.57 -2.01
C ARG A 141 -21.09 8.86 -2.60
N ALA A 142 -21.06 8.61 -3.91
CA ALA A 142 -19.90 8.02 -4.58
C ALA A 142 -18.70 8.95 -4.59
N LEU A 143 -18.94 10.25 -4.77
CA LEU A 143 -17.90 11.27 -4.67
C LEU A 143 -17.27 11.30 -3.26
N TRP A 144 -18.10 11.32 -2.20
CA TRP A 144 -17.60 11.36 -0.82
C TRP A 144 -16.95 10.07 -0.38
N MET A 145 -17.63 8.93 -0.57
CA MET A 145 -17.14 7.63 -0.08
C MET A 145 -16.01 7.10 -0.95
N GLY A 146 -16.19 7.09 -2.28
CA GLY A 146 -15.16 6.62 -3.21
C GLY A 146 -14.03 7.62 -3.39
N GLY A 147 -14.36 8.90 -3.64
CA GLY A 147 -13.36 9.94 -3.83
C GLY A 147 -12.59 10.26 -2.55
N GLY A 148 -13.28 10.37 -1.41
CA GLY A 148 -12.62 10.56 -0.11
C GLY A 148 -11.69 9.40 0.26
N ALA A 149 -12.13 8.16 0.07
CA ALA A 149 -11.30 6.99 0.32
C ALA A 149 -10.08 6.93 -0.62
N GLY A 150 -10.27 7.22 -1.91
CA GLY A 150 -9.17 7.25 -2.89
C GLY A 150 -8.13 8.32 -2.55
N VAL A 151 -8.55 9.51 -2.12
CA VAL A 151 -7.63 10.58 -1.67
C VAL A 151 -6.88 10.15 -0.42
N ALA A 152 -7.56 9.57 0.57
CA ALA A 152 -6.91 9.07 1.79
C ALA A 152 -5.88 7.98 1.48
N GLY A 153 -6.22 7.02 0.60
CA GLY A 153 -5.31 5.97 0.13
C GLY A 153 -4.06 6.54 -0.55
N ALA A 154 -4.24 7.48 -1.47
CA ALA A 154 -3.16 8.16 -2.16
C ALA A 154 -2.24 8.93 -1.18
N VAL A 155 -2.82 9.64 -0.21
CA VAL A 155 -2.06 10.36 0.82
C VAL A 155 -1.25 9.39 1.69
N PHE A 156 -1.83 8.27 2.09
CA PHE A 156 -1.15 7.25 2.90
C PHE A 156 0.00 6.61 2.11
N ALA A 157 -0.22 6.24 0.84
CA ALA A 157 0.80 5.69 -0.03
C ALA A 157 1.96 6.69 -0.28
N ALA A 158 1.64 7.94 -0.61
CA ALA A 158 2.64 8.99 -0.84
C ALA A 158 3.43 9.33 0.43
N SER A 159 2.76 9.38 1.59
CA SER A 159 3.40 9.63 2.88
C SER A 159 4.34 8.49 3.28
N ALA A 160 3.92 7.24 3.03
CA ALA A 160 4.77 6.07 3.25
C ALA A 160 5.98 6.06 2.31
N LEU A 161 5.79 6.35 1.02
CA LEU A 161 6.88 6.45 0.02
C LEU A 161 7.91 7.51 0.40
N ARG A 162 7.46 8.69 0.86
CA ARG A 162 8.35 9.77 1.28
C ARG A 162 9.19 9.40 2.51
N ALA A 163 8.67 8.52 3.36
CA ALA A 163 9.32 8.10 4.60
C ALA A 163 10.24 6.88 4.46
N LEU A 164 10.26 6.21 3.29
CA LEU A 164 11.11 5.06 2.96
C LEU A 164 12.32 5.50 2.13
#